data_AF-A0A3Q8I1J0-F1
#
_entry.id   AF-A0A3Q8I1J0-F1
#
_cell.length_a   1.000
_cell.length_b   1.000
_cell.length_c   1.000
_cell.angle_alpha   90.00
_cell.angle_beta   90.00
_cell.angle_gamma   90.00
#
_symmetry.space_group_name_H-M   'P 1'
#
loop_
_entity.id
_entity.type
_entity.pdbx_description
1 polymer ?
#
loop_
_entity_poly.entity_id
_entity_poly.type
_entity_poly.pdbx_seq_one_letter_code
_entity_poly.pdbx_strand_id
1 'polypeptide(L)'
;MVDGYKGYQALFGPTSPRIEVGCWMHARRGFERAYVAGDARGGTVLTLVRKLYAVERQAQDAGLSPEARLTLRLAHSLPVYEELFDLLEQWAPHVPPKTPLGKAIAYARNRSVPLGRFLTDGRLPVDNGEVERLIKLIVLGRKNWLFLGSDAAGHRAANVYSLVLSCYRLGMDPWAYFRDVLPKLGDTRFPASRLAELLPESWAQQQAQQR
;
A
#
# COMPACT_ATOMS: atom_id res chain seq x y z
N MET A 1 2.11 -2.80 4.39
CA MET A 1 0.89 -3.23 3.69
C MET A 1 1.27 -4.07 2.48
N VAL A 2 0.60 -5.20 2.26
CA VAL A 2 0.90 -6.13 1.16
C VAL A 2 -0.38 -6.75 0.58
N ASP A 3 -0.25 -7.37 -0.60
CA ASP A 3 -1.24 -8.33 -1.09
C ASP A 3 -1.17 -9.66 -0.30
N GLY A 4 -2.03 -10.61 -0.64
CA GLY A 4 -2.01 -11.94 -0.05
C GLY A 4 -1.01 -12.92 -0.67
N TYR A 5 0.10 -12.45 -1.26
CA TYR A 5 1.11 -13.34 -1.80
C TYR A 5 1.77 -14.17 -0.69
N LYS A 6 1.75 -15.50 -0.86
CA LYS A 6 2.22 -16.44 0.17
C LYS A 6 3.70 -16.23 0.56
N GLY A 7 4.53 -15.71 -0.34
CA GLY A 7 5.93 -15.42 -0.04
C GLY A 7 6.12 -14.39 1.08
N TYR A 8 5.12 -13.56 1.38
CA TYR A 8 5.21 -12.61 2.48
C TYR A 8 4.91 -13.22 3.86
N GLN A 9 4.38 -14.45 3.95
CA GLN A 9 4.02 -15.04 5.23
C GLN A 9 5.20 -15.14 6.21
N ALA A 10 6.41 -15.39 5.69
CA ALA A 10 7.64 -15.41 6.47
C ALA A 10 7.95 -14.05 7.15
N LEU A 11 7.34 -12.96 6.68
CA LEU A 11 7.54 -11.61 7.24
C LEU A 11 6.67 -11.32 8.47
N PHE A 12 5.62 -12.10 8.74
CA PHE A 12 4.57 -11.74 9.72
C PHE A 12 4.34 -12.80 10.82
N GLY A 13 5.35 -13.63 11.10
CA GLY A 13 5.28 -14.66 12.15
C GLY A 13 5.32 -14.11 13.58
N PRO A 14 5.11 -14.95 14.61
CA PRO A 14 5.03 -14.55 16.02
C PRO A 14 6.25 -13.80 16.57
N THR A 15 7.43 -14.03 15.99
CA THR A 15 8.68 -13.37 16.37
C THR A 15 8.98 -12.13 15.54
N SER A 16 8.15 -11.81 14.54
CA SER A 16 8.35 -10.67 13.68
C SER A 16 7.84 -9.40 14.35
N PRO A 17 8.62 -8.30 14.36
CA PRO A 17 8.12 -6.99 14.79
C PRO A 17 7.15 -6.37 13.76
N ARG A 18 6.96 -7.01 12.59
CA ARG A 18 6.14 -6.47 11.49
C ARG A 18 4.70 -6.96 11.61
N ILE A 19 3.77 -6.01 11.59
CA ILE A 19 2.34 -6.31 11.56
C ILE A 19 1.85 -6.25 10.11
N GLU A 20 1.17 -7.30 9.66
CA GLU A 20 0.57 -7.32 8.34
C GLU A 20 -0.59 -6.33 8.24
N VAL A 21 -0.61 -5.57 7.14
CA VAL A 21 -1.75 -4.71 6.77
C VAL A 21 -2.18 -5.11 5.36
N GLY A 22 -3.45 -5.41 5.17
CA GLY A 22 -4.01 -5.92 3.93
C GLY A 22 -4.45 -4.80 2.99
N CYS A 23 -4.28 -5.01 1.70
CA CYS A 23 -4.67 -4.05 0.67
C CYS A 23 -6.09 -4.33 0.12
N TRP A 24 -7.01 -3.36 0.27
CA TRP A 24 -8.36 -3.45 -0.28
C TRP A 24 -8.42 -3.43 -1.81
N MET A 25 -7.46 -2.80 -2.49
CA MET A 25 -7.40 -2.84 -3.96
C MET A 25 -7.31 -4.27 -4.50
N HIS A 26 -6.57 -5.14 -3.82
CA HIS A 26 -6.45 -6.55 -4.19
C HIS A 26 -7.72 -7.34 -3.86
N ALA A 27 -8.32 -7.12 -2.70
CA ALA A 27 -9.60 -7.75 -2.33
C ALA A 27 -10.68 -7.38 -3.36
N ARG A 28 -10.81 -6.09 -3.67
CA ARG A 28 -11.76 -5.53 -4.65
C ARG A 28 -11.63 -6.19 -6.02
N ARG A 29 -10.41 -6.39 -6.51
CA ARG A 29 -10.14 -7.02 -7.83
C ARG A 29 -10.71 -8.44 -7.92
N GLY A 30 -10.77 -9.19 -6.82
CA GLY A 30 -11.41 -10.49 -6.77
C GLY A 30 -12.91 -10.41 -7.05
N PHE A 31 -13.61 -9.49 -6.38
CA PHE A 31 -15.05 -9.28 -6.56
C PHE A 31 -15.39 -8.65 -7.91
N GLU A 32 -14.52 -7.80 -8.45
CA GLU A 32 -14.62 -7.31 -9.83
C GLU A 32 -14.62 -8.45 -10.85
N ARG A 33 -13.70 -9.41 -10.72
CA ARG A 33 -13.68 -10.60 -11.58
C ARG A 33 -14.95 -11.43 -11.44
N ALA A 34 -15.51 -11.54 -10.24
CA ALA A 34 -16.77 -12.24 -10.02
C ALA A 34 -17.95 -11.54 -10.71
N TYR A 35 -18.02 -10.22 -10.60
CA TYR A 35 -19.05 -9.42 -11.25
C TYR A 35 -18.97 -9.48 -12.77
N VAL A 36 -17.77 -9.33 -13.34
CA VAL A 36 -17.52 -9.47 -14.79
C VAL A 36 -17.86 -10.88 -15.30
N ALA A 37 -17.71 -11.89 -14.44
CA ALA A 37 -18.11 -13.27 -14.75
C ALA A 37 -19.62 -13.53 -14.62
N GLY A 38 -20.44 -12.50 -14.35
CA GLY A 38 -21.90 -12.58 -14.30
C GLY A 38 -22.51 -12.78 -12.91
N ASP A 39 -21.70 -12.81 -11.84
CA ASP A 39 -22.22 -12.94 -10.47
C ASP A 39 -22.49 -11.57 -9.84
N ALA A 40 -23.76 -11.18 -9.77
CA ALA A 40 -24.20 -9.89 -9.24
C ALA A 40 -23.74 -9.62 -7.79
N ARG A 41 -23.50 -10.68 -6.99
CA ARG A 41 -22.99 -10.55 -5.62
C ARG A 41 -21.62 -9.88 -5.57
N GLY A 42 -20.80 -10.04 -6.62
CA GLY A 42 -19.56 -9.27 -6.78
C GLY A 42 -19.82 -7.76 -6.76
N GLY A 43 -20.86 -7.29 -7.48
CA GLY A 43 -21.28 -5.90 -7.51
C GLY A 43 -21.76 -5.36 -6.17
N THR A 44 -22.45 -6.18 -5.37
CA THR A 44 -22.83 -5.84 -4.00
C THR A 44 -21.60 -5.54 -3.14
N VAL A 45 -20.59 -6.41 -3.16
CA VAL A 45 -19.35 -6.19 -2.40
C VAL A 45 -18.59 -4.97 -2.92
N LEU A 46 -18.52 -4.76 -4.23
CA LEU A 46 -17.90 -3.57 -4.81
C LEU A 46 -18.57 -2.27 -4.33
N THR A 47 -19.89 -2.29 -4.12
CA THR A 47 -20.64 -1.15 -3.58
C THR A 47 -20.26 -0.87 -2.13
N LEU A 48 -20.12 -1.89 -1.29
CA LEU A 48 -19.65 -1.74 0.09
C LEU A 48 -18.21 -1.24 0.15
N VAL A 49 -17.32 -1.82 -0.67
CA VAL A 49 -15.94 -1.33 -0.79
C VAL A 49 -15.92 0.13 -1.22
N ARG A 50 -16.77 0.55 -2.16
CA ARG A 50 -16.88 1.96 -2.56
C ARG A 50 -17.26 2.88 -1.40
N LYS A 51 -18.13 2.45 -0.47
CA LYS A 51 -18.44 3.21 0.75
C LYS A 51 -17.18 3.40 1.63
N LEU A 52 -16.37 2.35 1.81
CA LEU A 52 -15.08 2.47 2.53
C LEU A 52 -14.18 3.54 1.90
N TYR A 53 -14.02 3.51 0.57
CA TYR A 53 -13.21 4.51 -0.14
C TYR A 53 -13.81 5.92 -0.11
N ALA A 54 -15.13 6.06 0.04
CA ALA A 54 -15.77 7.36 0.18
C ALA A 54 -15.39 8.03 1.52
N VAL A 55 -15.32 7.25 2.61
CA VAL A 55 -14.86 7.73 3.92
C VAL A 55 -13.40 8.18 3.86
N GLU A 56 -12.53 7.41 3.18
CA GLU A 56 -11.13 7.77 3.00
C GLU A 56 -10.95 9.06 2.19
N ARG A 57 -11.77 9.23 1.14
CA ARG A 57 -11.80 10.47 0.35
C ARG A 57 -12.25 11.66 1.20
N GLN A 58 -13.32 11.51 1.97
CA GLN A 58 -13.80 12.54 2.88
C GLN A 58 -12.71 12.96 3.87
N ALA A 59 -12.00 12.01 4.48
CA ALA A 59 -10.91 12.31 5.41
C ALA A 59 -9.75 13.04 4.73
N GLN A 60 -9.43 12.67 3.48
CA GLN A 60 -8.37 13.30 2.70
C GLN A 60 -8.74 14.72 2.28
N ASP A 61 -9.95 14.92 1.76
CA ASP A 61 -10.43 16.23 1.27
C ASP A 61 -10.55 17.24 2.43
N ALA A 62 -10.91 16.77 3.63
CA ALA A 62 -10.96 17.58 4.84
C ALA A 62 -9.59 17.77 5.53
N GLY A 63 -8.51 17.16 5.01
CA GLY A 63 -7.17 17.28 5.59
C GLY A 63 -7.06 16.75 7.03
N LEU A 64 -7.83 15.72 7.38
CA LEU A 64 -7.92 15.23 8.76
C LEU A 64 -6.58 14.70 9.28
N SER A 65 -6.30 14.94 10.57
CA SER A 65 -5.21 14.28 11.29
C SER A 65 -5.44 12.76 11.34
N PRO A 66 -4.40 11.95 11.61
CA PRO A 66 -4.57 10.51 11.79
C PRO A 66 -5.63 10.14 12.85
N GLU A 67 -5.69 10.88 13.96
CA GLU A 67 -6.64 10.65 15.04
C GLU A 67 -8.08 10.94 14.58
N ALA A 68 -8.31 12.10 13.94
CA ALA A 68 -9.62 12.46 13.40
C ALA A 68 -10.07 11.51 12.28
N ARG A 69 -9.13 11.05 11.43
CA ARG A 69 -9.40 10.03 10.41
C ARG A 69 -9.82 8.71 11.05
N LEU A 70 -9.18 8.29 12.13
CA LEU A 70 -9.56 7.08 12.86
C LEU A 70 -10.96 7.20 13.44
N THR A 71 -11.31 8.33 14.07
CA THR A 71 -12.68 8.58 14.55
C THR A 71 -13.71 8.48 13.42
N LEU A 72 -13.44 9.09 12.26
CA LEU A 72 -14.32 9.01 11.10
C LEU A 72 -14.48 7.56 10.59
N ARG A 73 -13.39 6.79 10.55
CA ARG A 73 -13.40 5.38 10.16
C ARG A 73 -14.23 4.54 11.12
N LEU A 74 -14.10 4.73 12.43
CA LEU A 74 -14.90 3.98 13.41
C LEU A 74 -16.39 4.31 13.31
N ALA A 75 -16.73 5.57 13.00
CA ALA A 75 -18.13 5.97 12.84
C ALA A 75 -18.76 5.46 11.52
N HIS A 76 -18.00 5.40 10.42
CA HIS A 76 -18.57 5.18 9.08
C HIS A 76 -18.01 3.98 8.31
N SER A 77 -16.72 3.66 8.47
CA SER A 77 -16.09 2.52 7.77
C SER A 77 -16.29 1.21 8.53
N LEU A 78 -16.27 1.22 9.87
CA LEU A 78 -16.42 0.01 10.67
C LEU A 78 -17.78 -0.69 10.44
N PRO A 79 -18.94 0.00 10.47
CA PRO A 79 -20.22 -0.67 10.20
C PRO A 79 -20.29 -1.28 8.78
N VAL A 80 -19.71 -0.62 7.78
CA VAL A 80 -19.64 -1.13 6.40
C VAL A 80 -18.72 -2.34 6.30
N TYR A 81 -17.61 -2.32 7.05
CA TYR A 81 -16.68 -3.44 7.11
C TYR A 81 -17.36 -4.67 7.74
N GLU A 82 -18.08 -4.48 8.85
CA GLU A 82 -18.83 -5.54 9.52
C GLU A 82 -19.93 -6.10 8.61
N GLU A 83 -20.77 -5.23 8.02
CA GLU A 83 -21.80 -5.60 7.04
C GLU A 83 -21.21 -6.46 5.89
N LEU A 84 -20.07 -6.02 5.35
CA LEU A 84 -19.39 -6.73 4.27
C LEU A 84 -18.98 -8.14 4.74
N PHE A 85 -18.30 -8.26 5.87
CA PHE A 85 -17.80 -9.56 6.32
C PHE A 85 -18.91 -10.51 6.77
N ASP A 86 -19.99 -10.00 7.37
CA ASP A 86 -21.18 -10.78 7.69
C ASP A 86 -21.81 -11.38 6.42
N LEU A 87 -21.92 -10.58 5.34
CA LEU A 87 -22.40 -11.09 4.05
C LEU A 87 -21.48 -12.18 3.47
N LEU A 88 -20.16 -12.00 3.55
CA LEU A 88 -19.22 -12.99 3.06
C LEU A 88 -19.30 -14.31 3.85
N GLU A 89 -19.47 -14.24 5.16
CA GLU A 89 -19.67 -15.41 6.01
C GLU A 89 -20.97 -16.14 5.69
N GLN A 90 -22.07 -15.41 5.47
CA GLN A 90 -23.36 -15.98 5.06
C GLN A 90 -23.30 -16.64 3.68
N TRP A 91 -22.58 -16.06 2.72
CA TRP A 91 -22.50 -16.61 1.37
C TRP A 91 -21.53 -17.79 1.24
N ALA A 92 -20.47 -17.83 2.06
CA ALA A 92 -19.39 -18.79 1.88
C ALA A 92 -19.84 -20.27 1.81
N PRO A 93 -20.79 -20.77 2.64
CA PRO A 93 -21.26 -22.16 2.56
C PRO A 93 -21.98 -22.49 1.26
N HIS A 94 -22.50 -21.48 0.56
CA HIS A 94 -23.37 -21.64 -0.61
C HIS A 94 -22.68 -21.26 -1.93
N VAL A 95 -21.37 -20.99 -1.92
CA VAL A 95 -20.61 -20.61 -3.11
C VAL A 95 -19.53 -21.66 -3.40
N PRO A 96 -19.54 -22.30 -4.58
CA PRO A 96 -18.50 -23.25 -4.92
C PRO A 96 -17.10 -22.58 -4.95
N PRO A 97 -16.09 -23.15 -4.27
CA PRO A 97 -14.83 -22.47 -4.00
C PRO A 97 -13.98 -22.17 -5.24
N LYS A 98 -14.21 -22.90 -6.34
CA LYS A 98 -13.47 -22.73 -7.60
C LYS A 98 -14.00 -21.59 -8.46
N THR A 99 -15.20 -21.08 -8.19
CA THR A 99 -15.79 -19.95 -8.92
C THR A 99 -15.00 -18.67 -8.64
N PRO A 100 -15.06 -17.66 -9.53
CA PRO A 100 -14.49 -16.34 -9.27
C PRO A 100 -14.96 -15.73 -7.93
N LEU A 101 -16.26 -15.85 -7.61
CA LEU A 101 -16.80 -15.38 -6.34
C LEU A 101 -16.24 -16.19 -5.16
N GLY A 102 -16.22 -17.51 -5.25
CA GLY A 102 -15.70 -18.38 -4.18
C GLY A 102 -14.24 -18.07 -3.84
N LYS A 103 -13.41 -17.82 -4.86
CA LYS A 103 -12.01 -17.37 -4.69
C LYS A 103 -11.91 -16.00 -4.02
N ALA A 104 -12.78 -15.06 -4.39
CA ALA A 104 -12.80 -13.71 -3.82
C ALA A 104 -13.24 -13.71 -2.34
N ILE A 105 -14.30 -14.46 -2.02
CA ILE A 105 -14.79 -14.68 -0.65
C ILE A 105 -13.67 -15.31 0.19
N ALA A 106 -13.07 -16.41 -0.27
CA ALA A 106 -12.00 -17.09 0.46
C ALA A 106 -10.80 -16.15 0.70
N TYR A 107 -10.40 -15.36 -0.30
CA TYR A 107 -9.32 -14.38 -0.13
C TYR A 107 -9.65 -13.35 0.94
N ALA A 108 -10.83 -12.73 0.89
CA ALA A 108 -11.23 -11.69 1.83
C ALA A 108 -11.37 -12.24 3.25
N ARG A 109 -12.08 -13.38 3.43
CA ARG A 109 -12.29 -14.04 4.73
C ARG A 109 -10.98 -14.43 5.41
N ASN A 110 -10.08 -15.09 4.69
CA ASN A 110 -8.76 -15.47 5.22
C ASN A 110 -7.87 -14.26 5.58
N ARG A 111 -8.25 -13.06 5.15
CA ARG A 111 -7.51 -11.82 5.34
C ARG A 111 -8.35 -10.75 6.03
N SER A 112 -9.40 -11.12 6.75
CA SER A 112 -10.27 -10.18 7.47
C SER A 112 -9.43 -9.29 8.40
N VAL A 113 -8.64 -9.91 9.28
CA VAL A 113 -7.76 -9.19 10.21
C VAL A 113 -6.85 -8.18 9.51
N PRO A 114 -5.97 -8.55 8.55
CA PRO A 114 -5.13 -7.57 7.88
C PRO A 114 -5.92 -6.53 7.07
N LEU A 115 -7.04 -6.89 6.43
CA LEU A 115 -7.91 -5.94 5.71
C LEU A 115 -8.63 -4.96 6.65
N GLY A 116 -8.86 -5.34 7.91
CA GLY A 116 -9.44 -4.48 8.94
C GLY A 116 -8.43 -3.58 9.65
N ARG A 117 -7.11 -3.78 9.49
CA ARG A 117 -6.09 -3.01 10.23
C ARG A 117 -6.12 -1.50 9.99
N PHE A 118 -6.59 -1.03 8.84
CA PHE A 118 -6.75 0.41 8.64
C PHE A 118 -7.76 1.04 9.64
N LEU A 119 -8.64 0.25 10.24
CA LEU A 119 -9.58 0.69 11.28
C LEU A 119 -8.93 0.81 12.67
N THR A 120 -7.65 0.44 12.84
CA THR A 120 -6.96 0.52 14.14
C THR A 120 -6.01 1.71 14.24
N ASP A 121 -5.64 2.33 13.12
CA ASP A 121 -4.69 3.44 13.09
C ASP A 121 -4.91 4.30 11.83
N GLY A 122 -5.19 5.59 12.01
CA GLY A 122 -5.45 6.54 10.92
C GLY A 122 -4.26 6.81 9.99
N ARG A 123 -3.04 6.45 10.40
CA ARG A 123 -1.83 6.53 9.56
C ARG A 123 -1.80 5.43 8.51
N LEU A 124 -2.47 4.30 8.76
CA LEU A 124 -2.51 3.19 7.83
C LEU A 124 -3.44 3.53 6.66
N PRO A 125 -2.97 3.42 5.41
CA PRO A 125 -3.83 3.62 4.26
C PRO A 125 -4.80 2.44 4.09
N VAL A 126 -5.88 2.61 3.33
CA VAL A 126 -6.82 1.53 2.98
C VAL A 126 -6.27 0.59 1.89
N ASP A 127 -5.38 1.11 1.05
CA ASP A 127 -4.67 0.36 0.01
C ASP A 127 -3.26 0.92 -0.23
N ASN A 128 -2.45 0.20 -1.02
CA ASN A 128 -1.10 0.58 -1.41
C ASN A 128 -1.04 1.08 -2.86
N GLY A 129 -2.15 1.58 -3.40
CA GLY A 129 -2.29 1.91 -4.82
C GLY A 129 -1.31 2.97 -5.32
N GLU A 130 -0.93 3.92 -4.45
CA GLU A 130 0.10 4.90 -4.74
C GLU A 130 1.46 4.23 -4.99
N VAL A 131 1.86 3.32 -4.10
CA VAL A 131 3.11 2.55 -4.22
C VAL A 131 3.07 1.64 -5.45
N GLU A 132 1.94 0.98 -5.72
CA GLU A 132 1.78 0.18 -6.94
C GLU A 132 1.96 1.02 -8.21
N ARG A 133 1.40 2.23 -8.25
CA ARG A 133 1.57 3.15 -9.38
C ARG A 133 3.04 3.56 -9.56
N LEU A 134 3.75 3.83 -8.47
CA LEU A 134 5.18 4.16 -8.52
C LEU A 134 6.03 2.97 -9.02
N ILE A 135 5.75 1.76 -8.54
CA ILE A 135 6.46 0.54 -8.97
C ILE A 135 6.23 0.23 -10.46
N LYS A 136 5.12 0.67 -11.06
CA LYS A 136 4.91 0.50 -12.51
C LYS A 136 6.01 1.11 -13.36
N LEU A 137 6.72 2.15 -12.89
CA LEU A 137 7.87 2.71 -13.60
C LEU A 137 8.98 1.67 -13.78
N ILE A 138 9.25 0.87 -12.74
CA ILE A 138 10.22 -0.23 -12.79
C ILE A 138 9.71 -1.32 -13.75
N VAL A 139 8.42 -1.66 -13.66
CA VAL A 139 7.81 -2.69 -14.54
C VAL A 139 7.85 -2.28 -16.01
N LEU A 140 7.61 -1.02 -16.33
CA LEU A 140 7.76 -0.49 -17.69
C LEU A 140 9.21 -0.53 -18.15
N GLY A 141 10.16 -0.22 -17.25
CA GLY A 141 11.59 -0.37 -17.50
C GLY A 141 11.98 -1.77 -17.97
N ARG A 142 11.36 -2.83 -17.44
CA ARG A 142 11.61 -4.23 -17.86
C ARG A 142 11.27 -4.51 -19.33
N LYS A 143 10.58 -3.61 -20.03
CA LYS A 143 10.41 -3.68 -21.49
C LYS A 143 11.64 -3.19 -22.25
N ASN A 144 12.46 -2.34 -21.62
CA ASN A 144 13.66 -1.72 -22.18
C ASN A 144 14.96 -2.43 -21.75
N TRP A 145 14.94 -3.18 -20.65
CA TRP A 145 16.07 -3.98 -20.18
C TRP A 145 15.62 -5.36 -19.71
N LEU A 146 16.27 -6.40 -20.27
CA LEU A 146 15.95 -7.81 -20.02
C LEU A 146 16.50 -8.32 -18.67
N PHE A 147 17.63 -7.76 -18.20
CA PHE A 147 18.35 -8.23 -17.01
C PHE A 147 18.91 -7.08 -16.18
N LEU A 148 19.14 -7.34 -14.89
CA LEU A 148 19.90 -6.45 -13.98
C LEU A 148 21.40 -6.81 -13.92
N GLY A 149 21.83 -7.84 -14.67
CA GLY A 149 23.21 -8.32 -14.72
C GLY A 149 23.59 -9.27 -13.58
N SER A 150 23.30 -8.92 -12.33
CA SER A 150 23.54 -9.77 -11.16
C SER A 150 22.64 -9.39 -9.97
N ASP A 151 22.54 -10.26 -8.96
CA ASP A 151 21.79 -9.97 -7.73
C ASP A 151 22.29 -8.70 -7.03
N ALA A 152 23.62 -8.52 -6.97
CA ALA A 152 24.23 -7.32 -6.39
C ALA A 152 23.86 -6.05 -7.16
N ALA A 153 23.80 -6.12 -8.50
CA ALA A 153 23.33 -5.02 -9.32
C ALA A 153 21.83 -4.77 -9.12
N GLY A 154 21.04 -5.82 -8.92
CA GLY A 154 19.62 -5.71 -8.56
C GLY A 154 19.39 -4.98 -7.23
N HIS A 155 20.19 -5.29 -6.19
CA HIS A 155 20.14 -4.57 -4.92
C HIS A 155 20.47 -3.08 -5.09
N ARG A 156 21.52 -2.75 -5.86
CA ARG A 156 21.86 -1.34 -6.14
C ARG A 156 20.75 -0.62 -6.88
N ALA A 157 20.18 -1.25 -7.90
CA ALA A 157 19.06 -0.69 -8.65
C ALA A 157 17.85 -0.46 -7.72
N ALA A 158 17.51 -1.42 -6.86
CA ALA A 158 16.42 -1.28 -5.89
C ALA A 158 16.63 -0.09 -4.94
N ASN A 159 17.85 0.13 -4.45
CA ASN A 159 18.19 1.28 -3.61
C ASN A 159 17.99 2.60 -4.35
N VAL A 160 18.53 2.72 -5.57
CA VAL A 160 18.40 3.94 -6.39
C VAL A 160 16.93 4.22 -6.74
N TYR A 161 16.18 3.21 -7.21
CA TYR A 161 14.76 3.38 -7.51
C TYR A 161 13.96 3.77 -6.27
N SER A 162 14.26 3.20 -5.10
CA SER A 162 13.58 3.57 -3.86
C SER A 162 13.77 5.05 -3.52
N LEU A 163 14.98 5.58 -3.68
CA LEU A 163 15.27 7.01 -3.47
C LEU A 163 14.57 7.90 -4.53
N VAL A 164 14.63 7.53 -5.80
CA VAL A 164 13.97 8.26 -6.90
C VAL A 164 12.45 8.31 -6.68
N LEU A 165 11.83 7.16 -6.40
CA LEU A 165 10.39 7.08 -6.18
C LEU A 165 9.96 7.81 -4.90
N SER A 166 10.82 7.87 -3.88
CA SER A 166 10.58 8.69 -2.69
C SER A 166 10.59 10.18 -3.03
N CYS A 167 11.52 10.64 -3.88
CA CYS A 167 11.53 12.02 -4.37
C CYS A 167 10.23 12.34 -5.12
N TYR A 168 9.78 11.47 -6.03
CA TYR A 168 8.51 11.68 -6.74
C TYR A 168 7.30 11.71 -5.82
N ARG A 169 7.24 10.83 -4.81
CA ARG A 169 6.19 10.85 -3.79
C ARG A 169 6.15 12.18 -3.02
N LEU A 170 7.31 12.78 -2.78
CA LEU A 170 7.45 14.06 -2.07
C LEU A 170 7.31 15.28 -3.00
N GLY A 171 7.08 15.09 -4.30
CA GLY A 171 7.01 16.19 -5.28
C GLY A 171 8.35 16.88 -5.52
N MET A 172 9.47 16.21 -5.25
CA MET A 172 10.83 16.73 -5.39
C MET A 172 11.46 16.31 -6.72
N ASP A 173 12.34 17.15 -7.26
CA ASP A 173 13.24 16.77 -8.35
C ASP A 173 14.31 15.79 -7.86
N PRO A 174 14.32 14.52 -8.33
CA PRO A 174 15.33 13.55 -7.93
C PRO A 174 16.75 14.00 -8.31
N TRP A 175 16.91 14.72 -9.42
CA TRP A 175 18.22 15.18 -9.87
C TRP A 175 18.82 16.20 -8.89
N ALA A 176 18.03 17.19 -8.48
CA ALA A 176 18.43 18.14 -7.43
C ALA A 176 18.83 17.44 -6.12
N TYR A 177 18.06 16.43 -5.70
CA TYR A 177 18.36 15.62 -4.52
C TYR A 177 19.71 14.89 -4.65
N PHE A 178 19.93 14.13 -5.72
CA PHE A 178 21.18 13.37 -5.89
C PHE A 178 22.40 14.28 -6.07
N ARG A 179 22.25 15.41 -6.75
CA ARG A 179 23.33 16.40 -6.93
C ARG A 179 23.82 16.96 -5.60
N ASP A 180 22.94 17.13 -4.62
CA ASP A 180 23.30 17.60 -3.28
C ASP A 180 23.78 16.48 -2.36
N VAL A 181 23.13 15.31 -2.41
CA VAL A 181 23.39 14.20 -1.48
C VAL A 181 24.65 13.39 -1.84
N LEU A 182 24.90 13.09 -3.12
CA LEU A 182 26.03 12.24 -3.51
C LEU A 182 27.40 12.83 -3.10
N PRO A 183 27.67 14.14 -3.27
CA PRO A 183 28.91 14.73 -2.79
C PRO A 183 29.09 14.62 -1.27
N LYS A 184 28.00 14.80 -0.49
CA LYS A 184 28.04 14.67 0.97
C LYS A 184 28.36 13.25 1.42
N LEU A 185 27.89 12.23 0.69
CA LEU A 185 28.22 10.83 0.96
C LEU A 185 29.68 10.48 0.65
N GLY A 186 30.31 11.17 -0.31
CA GLY A 186 31.72 10.99 -0.64
C GLY A 186 32.67 11.81 0.24
N ASP A 187 32.15 12.75 1.02
CA ASP A 187 32.94 13.62 1.90
C ASP A 187 33.15 12.96 3.27
N THR A 188 34.40 12.67 3.61
CA THR A 188 34.77 12.07 4.91
C THR A 188 34.47 12.98 6.10
N ARG A 189 34.19 14.26 5.87
CA ARG A 189 33.78 15.22 6.90
C ARG A 189 32.30 15.11 7.25
N PHE A 190 31.47 14.49 6.40
CA PHE A 190 30.07 14.27 6.73
C PHE A 190 29.96 13.03 7.65
N PRO A 191 29.53 13.20 8.91
CA PRO A 191 29.55 12.10 9.86
C PRO A 191 28.44 11.09 9.54
N ALA A 192 28.77 9.80 9.63
CA ALA A 192 27.81 8.72 9.39
C ALA A 192 26.57 8.79 10.30
N SER A 193 26.72 9.36 11.50
CA SER A 193 25.60 9.60 12.44
C SER A 193 24.52 10.54 11.89
N ARG A 194 24.85 11.38 10.90
CA ARG A 194 23.93 12.34 10.27
C ARG A 194 23.34 11.85 8.94
N LEU A 195 23.56 10.59 8.56
CA LEU A 195 23.03 10.04 7.31
C LEU A 195 21.50 10.14 7.20
N ALA A 196 20.78 10.08 8.33
CA ALA A 196 19.33 10.25 8.35
C ALA A 196 18.89 11.60 7.77
N GLU A 197 19.70 12.65 7.92
CA GLU A 197 19.41 13.99 7.36
C GLU A 197 19.43 14.02 5.84
N LEU A 198 20.10 13.06 5.21
CA LEU A 198 20.20 12.94 3.76
C LEU A 198 19.04 12.13 3.18
N LEU A 199 18.15 11.55 3.98
CA LEU A 199 16.98 10.84 3.46
C LEU A 199 16.05 11.82 2.74
N PRO A 200 15.32 11.39 1.69
CA PRO A 200 14.49 12.29 0.88
C PRO A 200 13.53 13.16 1.69
N GLU A 201 12.88 12.62 2.72
CA GLU A 201 11.94 13.36 3.57
C GLU A 201 12.63 14.44 4.40
N SER A 202 13.72 14.11 5.09
CA SER A 202 14.49 15.07 5.89
C SER A 202 15.12 16.14 5.01
N TRP A 203 15.61 15.77 3.83
CA TRP A 203 16.13 16.70 2.84
C TRP A 203 15.04 17.67 2.36
N ALA A 204 13.83 17.17 2.06
CA ALA A 204 12.70 18.00 1.66
C ALA A 204 12.37 19.08 2.70
N GLN A 205 12.32 18.67 3.97
CA GLN A 205 12.03 19.54 5.09
C GLN A 205 13.08 20.64 5.25
N GLN A 206 14.38 20.30 5.13
CA GLN A 206 15.46 21.27 5.19
C GLN A 206 15.37 22.29 4.04
N GLN A 207 15.07 21.84 2.82
CA GLN A 207 14.92 22.75 1.68
C GLN A 207 13.70 23.67 1.82
N ALA A 208 12.62 23.20 2.45
CA ALA A 208 11.44 24.02 2.73
C ALA A 208 11.72 25.08 3.81
N GLN A 209 12.59 24.79 4.78
CA GLN A 209 13.01 25.75 5.82
C GLN A 209 14.01 26.81 5.33
N GLN A 210 14.66 26.57 4.20
CA GLN A 210 15.64 27.47 3.59
C GLN A 210 15.02 28.46 2.59
N ARG A 211 13.71 28.37 2.34
CA ARG A 211 12.93 29.28 1.48
C ARG A 211 12.12 30.26 2.32
#